data_AF-A0A931Z2Y1-F1
#
_entry.id   AF-A0A931Z2Y1-F1
#
_cell.length_a   1.000
_cell.length_b   1.000
_cell.length_c   1.000
_cell.angle_alpha   90.00
_cell.angle_beta   90.00
_cell.angle_gamma   90.00
#
_symmetry.space_group_name_H-M   'P 1'
#
loop_
_entity.id
_entity.type
_entity.pdbx_description
1 polymer ?
#
loop_
_entity_poly.entity_id
_entity_poly.type
_entity_poly.pdbx_seq_one_letter_code
_entity_poly.pdbx_strand_id
1 'polypeptide(L)'
;MAKANPEPLPTDEELKRALPDLFYVASHCTAYHRAFAGVFPEAAATGAEIKPSGEMQRAFNAITEANLMFIRKSAEFFKPRKNGDKRDSLYSYLYPGYTRQGWIVPEETYEEFHKRVGHITVAEARQGKVAWPIFELSMQAMNQWADFFAAMASAYAADADTAALCARYAEAVRNDAADLERAVLCPAARRFPPARPQGGVEKADLVCAGCCGHFLLGEHR
;
A
#
# COMPACT_ATOMS: atom_id res chain seq x y z
N MET A 1 40.24 -21.97 -1.94
CA MET A 1 39.06 -21.32 -1.35
C MET A 1 37.87 -22.24 -1.59
N ALA A 2 37.32 -22.87 -0.55
CA ALA A 2 36.11 -23.66 -0.68
C ALA A 2 34.97 -22.71 -1.09
N LYS A 3 34.37 -22.92 -2.27
CA LYS A 3 33.12 -22.27 -2.63
C LYS A 3 32.09 -22.73 -1.60
N ALA A 4 31.53 -21.79 -0.86
CA ALA A 4 30.44 -22.05 0.07
C ALA A 4 29.40 -22.92 -0.65
N ASN A 5 29.10 -24.08 -0.06
CA ASN A 5 28.03 -24.94 -0.54
C ASN A 5 26.76 -24.09 -0.43
N PRO A 6 26.16 -23.69 -1.54
CA PRO A 6 25.20 -22.62 -1.46
C PRO A 6 23.92 -23.14 -0.83
N GLU A 7 23.24 -22.30 -0.03
CA GLU A 7 22.04 -22.69 0.69
C GLU A 7 21.01 -23.38 -0.23
N PRO A 8 20.36 -24.45 0.26
CA PRO A 8 19.34 -25.17 -0.50
C PRO A 8 18.13 -24.27 -0.75
N LEU A 9 17.38 -24.58 -1.81
CA LEU A 9 16.07 -23.95 -2.01
C LEU A 9 15.12 -24.33 -0.86
N PRO A 10 14.18 -23.46 -0.49
CA PRO A 10 13.21 -23.76 0.56
C PRO A 10 12.35 -24.96 0.17
N THR A 11 12.03 -25.79 1.16
CA THR A 11 11.10 -26.91 1.05
C THR A 11 9.66 -26.43 0.99
N ASP A 12 8.76 -27.26 0.48
CA ASP A 12 7.32 -26.94 0.45
C ASP A 12 6.76 -26.63 1.85
N GLU A 13 7.19 -27.37 2.87
CA GLU A 13 6.78 -27.15 4.26
C GLU A 13 7.30 -25.82 4.84
N GLU A 14 8.45 -25.32 4.38
CA GLU A 14 8.94 -23.99 4.75
C GLU A 14 8.13 -22.89 4.05
N LEU A 15 7.78 -23.09 2.77
CA LEU A 15 6.93 -22.17 2.03
C LEU A 15 5.55 -22.04 2.68
N LYS A 16 4.93 -23.16 3.09
CA LYS A 16 3.66 -23.19 3.83
C LYS A 16 3.77 -22.46 5.17
N ARG A 17 4.84 -22.72 5.93
CA ARG A 17 5.09 -22.05 7.23
C ARG A 17 5.25 -20.54 7.10
N ALA A 18 5.70 -20.04 5.96
CA ALA A 18 5.82 -18.61 5.71
C ALA A 18 4.49 -17.93 5.33
N LEU A 19 3.43 -18.67 4.97
CA LEU A 19 2.15 -18.08 4.54
C LEU A 19 1.54 -17.09 5.56
N PRO A 20 1.55 -17.35 6.87
CA PRO A 20 1.09 -16.37 7.87
C PRO A 20 1.91 -15.08 7.88
N ASP A 21 3.24 -15.17 7.71
CA ASP A 21 4.12 -14.00 7.65
C ASP A 21 3.89 -13.20 6.36
N LEU A 22 3.61 -13.87 5.24
CA LEU A 22 3.21 -13.21 4.00
C LEU A 22 1.87 -12.49 4.16
N PHE A 23 0.91 -13.11 4.86
CA PHE A 23 -0.38 -12.45 5.17
C PHE A 23 -0.20 -11.26 6.12
N TYR A 24 0.73 -11.37 7.08
CA TYR A 24 1.12 -10.25 7.93
C TYR A 24 1.66 -9.08 7.09
N VAL A 25 2.51 -9.34 6.09
CA VAL A 25 3.00 -8.30 5.15
C VAL A 25 1.83 -7.68 4.36
N ALA A 26 0.94 -8.50 3.80
CA ALA A 26 -0.22 -8.04 3.05
C ALA A 26 -1.11 -7.12 3.91
N SER A 27 -1.52 -7.59 5.09
CA SER A 27 -2.43 -6.86 5.99
C SER A 27 -1.86 -5.51 6.49
N HIS A 28 -0.53 -5.36 6.54
CA HIS A 28 0.10 -4.09 6.92
C HIS A 28 0.27 -3.11 5.76
N CYS A 29 0.01 -3.53 4.52
CA CYS A 29 -0.07 -2.60 3.40
C CYS A 29 -1.27 -1.65 3.52
N THR A 30 -2.22 -1.89 4.43
CA THR A 30 -3.40 -1.03 4.68
C THR A 30 -3.39 -0.35 6.05
N ALA A 31 -2.27 -0.44 6.78
CA ALA A 31 -2.16 0.04 8.15
C ALA A 31 -2.49 1.55 8.28
N TYR A 32 -2.06 2.36 7.30
CA TYR A 32 -2.39 3.78 7.28
C TYR A 32 -3.90 4.01 7.17
N HIS A 33 -4.57 3.36 6.23
CA HIS A 33 -6.00 3.49 6.03
C HIS A 33 -6.79 3.07 7.28
N ARG A 34 -6.44 1.92 7.87
CA ARG A 34 -7.09 1.42 9.09
C ARG A 34 -6.91 2.38 10.27
N ALA A 35 -5.71 2.90 10.46
CA ALA A 35 -5.45 3.89 11.50
C ALA A 35 -6.24 5.19 11.25
N PHE A 36 -6.26 5.66 10.00
CA PHE A 36 -7.00 6.86 9.62
C PHE A 36 -8.51 6.71 9.85
N ALA A 37 -9.10 5.60 9.38
CA ALA A 37 -10.52 5.31 9.56
C ALA A 37 -10.90 5.09 11.04
N GLY A 38 -10.00 4.55 11.86
CA GLY A 38 -10.22 4.39 13.29
C GLY A 38 -10.17 5.72 14.06
N VAL A 39 -9.26 6.63 13.71
CA VAL A 39 -9.09 7.93 14.39
C VAL A 39 -10.04 8.99 13.86
N PHE A 40 -10.35 8.95 12.56
CA PHE A 40 -11.20 9.93 11.86
C PHE A 40 -12.31 9.25 11.05
N PRO A 41 -13.25 8.53 11.69
CA PRO A 41 -14.25 7.73 10.97
C PRO A 41 -15.15 8.54 10.05
N GLU A 42 -15.58 9.73 10.47
CA GLU A 42 -16.42 10.62 9.65
C GLU A 42 -15.67 11.15 8.43
N ALA A 43 -14.40 11.51 8.61
CA ALA A 43 -13.57 11.98 7.51
C ALA A 43 -13.22 10.86 6.53
N ALA A 44 -13.00 9.63 7.01
CA ALA A 44 -12.82 8.47 6.16
C ALA A 44 -14.09 8.16 5.36
N ALA A 45 -15.28 8.28 5.97
CA ALA A 45 -16.56 8.04 5.31
C ALA A 45 -16.93 9.11 4.28
N THR A 46 -16.64 10.38 4.56
CA THR A 46 -17.01 11.54 3.72
C THR A 46 -15.89 11.98 2.79
N GLY A 47 -14.69 11.46 3.00
CA GLY A 47 -13.44 11.88 2.36
C GLY A 47 -12.84 13.15 2.93
N ALA A 48 -13.45 13.82 3.92
CA ALA A 48 -13.03 15.14 4.37
C ALA A 48 -11.52 15.26 4.61
N GLU A 49 -10.93 16.36 4.13
CA GLU A 49 -9.50 16.62 4.28
C GLU A 49 -9.17 16.86 5.76
N ILE A 50 -8.46 15.92 6.38
CA ILE A 50 -7.93 16.06 7.73
C ILE A 50 -6.44 16.38 7.63
N LYS A 51 -6.00 17.42 8.35
CA LYS A 51 -4.58 17.73 8.54
C LYS A 51 -4.19 17.44 9.99
N PRO A 52 -3.65 16.25 10.30
CA PRO A 52 -3.13 15.96 11.63
C PRO A 52 -2.06 16.98 12.01
N SER A 53 -2.06 17.42 13.28
CA SER A 53 -1.06 18.35 13.81
C SER A 53 -0.41 17.80 15.08
N GLY A 54 0.80 18.27 15.39
CA GLY A 54 1.51 17.92 16.63
C GLY A 54 1.84 16.42 16.72
N GLU A 55 1.55 15.80 17.87
CA GLU A 55 1.82 14.37 18.10
C GLU A 55 1.10 13.46 17.12
N MET A 56 -0.12 13.84 16.72
CA MET A 56 -0.91 13.04 15.78
C MET A 56 -0.24 12.99 14.42
N GLN A 57 0.35 14.10 13.96
CA GLN A 57 1.12 14.12 12.73
C GLN A 57 2.37 13.23 12.82
N ARG A 58 3.06 13.22 13.97
CA ARG A 58 4.20 12.31 14.21
C ARG A 58 3.78 10.85 14.12
N ALA A 59 2.66 10.48 14.73
CA ALA A 59 2.12 9.12 14.68
C ALA A 59 1.76 8.70 13.24
N PHE A 60 1.03 9.54 12.50
CA PHE A 60 0.66 9.23 11.11
C PHE A 60 1.86 9.17 10.17
N ASN A 61 2.91 9.95 10.42
CA ASN A 61 4.18 9.83 9.68
C ASN A 61 4.86 8.47 9.95
N ALA A 62 4.90 8.01 11.21
CA ALA A 62 5.48 6.71 11.55
C ALA A 62 4.68 5.54 10.94
N ILE A 63 3.35 5.62 10.97
CA ILE A 63 2.46 4.64 10.33
C ILE A 63 2.67 4.64 8.81
N THR A 64 2.82 5.81 8.20
CA THR A 64 3.13 5.96 6.77
C THR A 64 4.43 5.24 6.43
N GLU A 65 5.51 5.44 7.19
CA GLU A 65 6.78 4.74 6.96
C GLU A 65 6.65 3.24 7.08
N ALA A 66 5.96 2.76 8.11
CA ALA A 66 5.70 1.33 8.28
C ALA A 66 4.93 0.78 7.06
N ASN A 67 3.85 1.44 6.64
CA ASN A 67 3.05 1.04 5.50
C ASN A 67 3.89 0.98 4.21
N LEU A 68 4.71 1.99 3.95
CA LEU A 68 5.62 2.02 2.80
C LEU A 68 6.65 0.89 2.88
N MET A 69 7.21 0.58 4.06
CA MET A 69 8.10 -0.57 4.24
C MET A 69 7.43 -1.91 3.86
N PHE A 70 6.14 -2.09 4.18
CA PHE A 70 5.42 -3.31 3.82
C PHE A 70 5.06 -3.39 2.34
N ILE A 71 4.72 -2.26 1.70
CA ILE A 71 4.57 -2.19 0.24
C ILE A 71 5.91 -2.57 -0.43
N ARG A 72 7.05 -2.15 0.14
CA ARG A 72 8.38 -2.51 -0.36
C ARG A 72 8.68 -3.99 -0.24
N LYS A 73 8.39 -4.59 0.91
CA LYS A 73 8.51 -6.05 1.08
C LYS A 73 7.66 -6.79 0.04
N SER A 74 6.44 -6.31 -0.19
CA SER A 74 5.54 -6.88 -1.19
C SER A 74 6.11 -6.75 -2.60
N ALA A 75 6.67 -5.58 -2.96
CA ALA A 75 7.27 -5.36 -4.27
C ALA A 75 8.48 -6.26 -4.51
N GLU A 76 9.35 -6.43 -3.52
CA GLU A 76 10.46 -7.38 -3.59
C GLU A 76 10.01 -8.84 -3.70
N PHE A 77 8.93 -9.22 -2.99
CA PHE A 77 8.39 -10.57 -3.05
C PHE A 77 7.82 -10.93 -4.44
N PHE A 78 7.14 -9.98 -5.09
CA PHE A 78 6.48 -10.19 -6.38
C PHE A 78 7.34 -9.87 -7.61
N LYS A 79 8.55 -9.37 -7.41
CA LYS A 79 9.42 -8.98 -8.53
C LYS A 79 9.69 -10.16 -9.48
N PRO A 80 9.90 -9.90 -10.78
CA PRO A 80 10.34 -10.93 -11.71
C PRO A 80 11.67 -11.55 -11.26
N ARG A 81 11.84 -12.85 -11.53
CA ARG A 81 13.08 -13.58 -11.23
C ARG A 81 14.28 -12.92 -11.90
N LYS A 82 15.30 -12.56 -11.14
CA LYS A 82 16.56 -11.99 -11.64
C LYS A 82 17.76 -12.88 -11.32
N ASN A 83 18.76 -12.84 -12.20
CA ASN A 83 20.04 -13.48 -11.94
C ASN A 83 20.71 -12.78 -10.74
N GLY A 84 21.00 -13.54 -9.67
CA GLY A 84 21.60 -13.00 -8.45
C GLY A 84 20.60 -12.67 -7.34
N ASP A 85 19.33 -13.05 -7.47
CA ASP A 85 18.40 -13.08 -6.34
C ASP A 85 18.99 -13.86 -5.16
N LYS A 86 18.77 -13.36 -3.95
CA LYS A 86 19.38 -13.91 -2.74
C LYS A 86 18.70 -15.24 -2.39
N ARG A 87 19.50 -16.25 -2.05
CA ARG A 87 18.99 -17.61 -1.79
C ARG A 87 18.20 -17.72 -0.48
N ASP A 88 18.48 -16.85 0.48
CA ASP A 88 17.83 -16.75 1.78
C ASP A 88 16.49 -15.99 1.74
N SER A 89 16.06 -15.55 0.55
CA SER A 89 14.89 -14.70 0.38
C SER A 89 13.73 -15.47 -0.23
N LEU A 90 12.54 -15.24 0.30
CA LEU A 90 11.30 -15.76 -0.26
C LEU A 90 10.82 -14.85 -1.40
N TYR A 91 10.45 -15.46 -2.51
CA TYR A 91 9.89 -14.81 -3.68
C TYR A 91 8.66 -15.56 -4.15
N SER A 92 7.71 -14.84 -4.76
CA SER A 92 6.44 -15.41 -5.20
C SER A 92 6.61 -16.52 -6.25
N TYR A 93 7.66 -16.47 -7.08
CA TYR A 93 7.96 -17.50 -8.08
C TYR A 93 8.47 -18.82 -7.47
N LEU A 94 8.77 -18.87 -6.17
CA LEU A 94 9.10 -20.11 -5.47
C LEU A 94 7.83 -20.91 -5.11
N TYR A 95 6.67 -20.27 -5.11
CA TYR A 95 5.41 -20.88 -4.74
C TYR A 95 4.73 -21.56 -5.95
N PRO A 96 4.16 -22.77 -5.77
CA PRO A 96 3.59 -23.54 -6.86
C PRO A 96 2.34 -22.85 -7.44
N GLY A 97 2.23 -22.84 -8.78
CA GLY A 97 1.04 -22.37 -9.48
C GLY A 97 0.86 -20.84 -9.58
N TYR A 98 1.69 -20.03 -8.92
CA TYR A 98 1.61 -18.58 -9.05
C TYR A 98 2.43 -18.04 -10.23
N THR A 99 1.74 -17.58 -11.28
CA THR A 99 2.38 -17.15 -12.54
C THR A 99 2.38 -15.65 -12.76
N ARG A 100 1.65 -14.87 -11.96
CA ARG A 100 1.53 -13.41 -12.10
C ARG A 100 2.71 -12.69 -11.45
N GLN A 101 3.87 -12.83 -12.08
CA GLN A 101 5.10 -12.13 -11.71
C GLN A 101 5.05 -10.70 -12.24
N GLY A 102 5.53 -9.75 -11.45
CA GLY A 102 5.52 -8.35 -11.84
C GLY A 102 5.67 -7.46 -10.61
N TRP A 103 6.45 -6.39 -10.77
CA TRP A 103 6.55 -5.38 -9.74
C TRP A 103 5.17 -4.76 -9.46
N ILE A 104 4.88 -4.51 -8.17
CA ILE A 104 3.66 -3.79 -7.75
C ILE A 104 3.61 -2.41 -8.40
N VAL A 105 4.78 -1.78 -8.55
CA VAL A 105 4.97 -0.48 -9.21
C VAL A 105 5.96 -0.62 -10.36
N PRO A 106 5.97 0.26 -11.37
CA PRO A 106 7.05 0.29 -12.36
C PRO A 106 8.44 0.29 -11.69
N GLU A 107 9.42 -0.37 -12.28
CA GLU A 107 10.75 -0.55 -11.66
C GLU A 107 11.43 0.80 -11.35
N GLU A 108 11.23 1.80 -12.20
CA GLU A 108 11.73 3.17 -12.00
C GLU A 108 11.07 3.83 -10.78
N THR A 109 9.78 3.55 -10.56
CA THR A 109 9.04 4.03 -9.39
C THR A 109 9.50 3.30 -8.12
N TYR A 110 9.93 2.04 -8.24
CA TYR A 110 10.47 1.25 -7.12
C TYR A 110 11.79 1.82 -6.59
N GLU A 111 12.68 2.33 -7.44
CA GLU A 111 13.93 2.94 -6.97
C GLU A 111 13.68 4.24 -6.18
N GLU A 112 12.80 5.10 -6.68
CA GLU A 112 12.41 6.33 -5.98
C GLU A 112 11.70 6.04 -4.67
N PHE A 113 10.83 5.03 -4.68
CA PHE A 113 10.17 4.51 -3.50
C PHE A 113 11.16 4.00 -2.45
N HIS A 114 12.08 3.11 -2.86
CA HIS A 114 13.11 2.57 -2.00
C HIS A 114 13.95 3.68 -1.37
N LYS A 115 14.29 4.70 -2.17
CA LYS A 115 15.05 5.85 -1.72
C LYS A 115 14.33 6.64 -0.62
N ARG A 116 13.03 6.89 -0.75
CA ARG A 116 12.26 7.65 0.27
C ARG A 116 11.98 6.85 1.53
N VAL A 117 11.93 5.52 1.43
CA VAL A 117 11.80 4.67 2.59
C VAL A 117 13.13 4.53 3.34
N GLY A 118 14.25 4.52 2.61
CA GLY A 118 15.59 4.31 3.17
C GLY A 118 16.36 5.58 3.56
N HIS A 119 15.96 6.75 3.05
CA HIS A 119 16.71 8.00 3.22
C HIS A 119 15.80 9.19 3.51
N ILE A 120 16.30 10.12 4.34
CA ILE A 120 15.66 11.44 4.49
C ILE A 120 15.87 12.22 3.19
N THR A 121 14.78 12.54 2.49
CA THR A 121 14.85 13.25 1.21
C THR A 121 14.45 14.72 1.30
N VAL A 122 14.97 15.55 0.39
CA VAL A 122 14.55 16.96 0.24
C VAL A 122 13.06 17.06 -0.11
N ALA A 123 12.52 16.06 -0.81
CA ALA A 123 11.10 15.99 -1.11
C ALA A 123 10.26 15.80 0.17
N GLU A 124 10.67 14.92 1.08
CA GLU A 124 10.01 14.80 2.40
C GLU A 124 10.12 16.09 3.22
N ALA A 125 11.27 16.77 3.19
CA ALA A 125 11.42 18.05 3.89
C ALA A 125 10.47 19.13 3.34
N ARG A 126 10.17 19.10 2.03
CA ARG A 126 9.26 20.05 1.37
C ARG A 126 7.80 19.67 1.50
N GLN A 127 7.48 18.38 1.41
CA GLN A 127 6.13 17.88 1.18
C GLN A 127 5.55 17.08 2.35
N GLY A 128 6.37 16.77 3.35
CA GLY A 128 6.03 15.77 4.37
C GLY A 128 6.06 14.35 3.83
N LYS A 129 5.95 13.36 4.72
CA LYS A 129 5.96 11.93 4.37
C LYS A 129 4.67 11.44 3.71
N VAL A 130 3.57 12.18 3.88
CA VAL A 130 2.21 11.81 3.43
C VAL A 130 1.97 12.14 1.94
N ALA A 131 2.90 12.80 1.25
CA ALA A 131 2.74 13.24 -0.15
C ALA A 131 2.90 12.12 -1.21
N TRP A 132 2.76 10.85 -0.83
CA TRP A 132 2.85 9.72 -1.74
C TRP A 132 1.47 9.11 -2.02
N PRO A 133 1.28 8.48 -3.19
CA PRO A 133 0.04 7.79 -3.55
C PRO A 133 -0.11 6.47 -2.76
N ILE A 134 -0.01 6.56 -1.43
CA ILE A 134 0.00 5.41 -0.51
C ILE A 134 -1.24 4.56 -0.74
N PHE A 135 -2.40 5.19 -0.91
CA PHE A 135 -3.64 4.45 -1.13
C PHE A 135 -3.62 3.67 -2.45
N GLU A 136 -3.15 4.26 -3.54
CA GLU A 136 -3.03 3.58 -4.83
C GLU A 136 -2.03 2.42 -4.77
N LEU A 137 -0.89 2.63 -4.11
CA LEU A 137 0.15 1.62 -3.93
C LEU A 137 -0.31 0.49 -3.02
N SER A 138 -1.00 0.82 -1.93
CA SER A 138 -1.66 -0.13 -1.05
C SER A 138 -2.67 -0.96 -1.84
N MET A 139 -3.53 -0.34 -2.64
CA MET A 139 -4.53 -1.03 -3.44
C MET A 139 -3.89 -1.99 -4.45
N GLN A 140 -2.84 -1.55 -5.16
CA GLN A 140 -2.09 -2.42 -6.09
C GLN A 140 -1.47 -3.62 -5.36
N ALA A 141 -0.83 -3.38 -4.22
CA ALA A 141 -0.26 -4.45 -3.40
C ALA A 141 -1.32 -5.43 -2.93
N MET A 142 -2.46 -4.94 -2.42
CA MET A 142 -3.55 -5.80 -1.92
C MET A 142 -4.14 -6.65 -3.03
N ASN A 143 -4.38 -6.10 -4.22
CA ASN A 143 -4.90 -6.87 -5.35
C ASN A 143 -3.95 -8.01 -5.73
N GLN A 144 -2.65 -7.75 -5.79
CA GLN A 144 -1.67 -8.78 -6.12
C GLN A 144 -1.55 -9.85 -5.03
N TRP A 145 -1.63 -9.46 -3.75
CA TRP A 145 -1.69 -10.41 -2.62
C TRP A 145 -2.95 -11.27 -2.65
N ALA A 146 -4.12 -10.70 -2.96
CA ALA A 146 -5.37 -11.44 -3.06
C ALA A 146 -5.28 -12.52 -4.16
N ASP A 147 -4.71 -12.17 -5.30
CA ASP A 147 -4.46 -13.11 -6.40
C ASP A 147 -3.47 -14.20 -6.00
N PHE A 148 -2.41 -13.83 -5.28
CA PHE A 148 -1.43 -14.79 -4.77
C PHE A 148 -2.06 -15.83 -3.83
N PHE A 149 -2.80 -15.39 -2.81
CA PHE A 149 -3.43 -16.32 -1.87
C PHE A 149 -4.52 -17.18 -2.54
N ALA A 150 -5.25 -16.64 -3.51
CA ALA A 150 -6.21 -17.44 -4.30
C ALA A 150 -5.50 -18.53 -5.13
N ALA A 151 -4.34 -18.21 -5.72
CA ALA A 151 -3.52 -19.19 -6.42
C ALA A 151 -2.98 -20.27 -5.46
N MET A 152 -2.53 -19.89 -4.27
CA MET A 152 -2.08 -20.84 -3.25
C MET A 152 -3.17 -21.76 -2.76
N ALA A 153 -4.40 -21.25 -2.58
CA ALA A 153 -5.55 -22.07 -2.22
C ALA A 153 -5.82 -23.16 -3.28
N SER A 154 -5.62 -22.83 -4.56
CA SER A 154 -5.77 -23.77 -5.67
C SER A 154 -4.60 -24.75 -5.77
N ALA A 155 -3.36 -24.27 -5.62
CA ALA A 155 -2.15 -25.07 -5.72
C ALA A 155 -2.02 -26.10 -4.59
N TYR A 156 -2.49 -25.74 -3.39
CA TYR A 156 -2.50 -26.62 -2.22
C TYR A 156 -3.82 -27.37 -2.02
N ALA A 157 -4.66 -27.53 -3.05
CA ALA A 157 -5.99 -28.16 -2.91
C ALA A 157 -5.97 -29.60 -2.32
N ALA A 158 -4.85 -30.31 -2.43
CA ALA A 158 -4.66 -31.63 -1.80
C ALA A 158 -4.38 -31.57 -0.29
N ASP A 159 -3.99 -30.40 0.23
CA ASP A 159 -3.76 -30.08 1.64
C ASP A 159 -4.89 -29.15 2.11
N ALA A 160 -5.97 -29.74 2.63
CA ALA A 160 -7.21 -29.02 2.92
C ALA A 160 -7.03 -27.86 3.90
N ASP A 161 -6.15 -28.01 4.90
CA ASP A 161 -5.90 -26.99 5.91
C ASP A 161 -5.15 -25.79 5.32
N THR A 162 -4.12 -26.05 4.53
CA THR A 162 -3.35 -25.01 3.83
C THR A 162 -4.22 -24.29 2.80
N ALA A 163 -5.02 -25.04 2.03
CA ALA A 163 -5.94 -24.46 1.05
C ALA A 163 -6.98 -23.55 1.71
N ALA A 164 -7.61 -24.01 2.80
CA ALA A 164 -8.58 -23.23 3.56
C ALA A 164 -7.96 -21.97 4.19
N LEU A 165 -6.73 -22.07 4.69
CA LEU A 165 -5.98 -20.91 5.20
C LEU A 165 -5.77 -19.86 4.11
N CYS A 166 -5.28 -20.27 2.95
CA CYS A 166 -5.03 -19.38 1.82
C CYS A 166 -6.32 -18.74 1.30
N ALA A 167 -7.42 -19.49 1.24
CA ALA A 167 -8.72 -18.95 0.84
C ALA A 167 -9.19 -17.83 1.78
N ARG A 168 -9.07 -18.02 3.11
CA ARG A 168 -9.39 -16.99 4.10
C ARG A 168 -8.50 -15.75 3.94
N TYR A 169 -7.21 -15.94 3.69
CA TYR A 169 -6.29 -14.83 3.44
C TYR A 169 -6.66 -14.06 2.17
N ALA A 170 -6.99 -14.75 1.08
CA ALA A 170 -7.44 -14.11 -0.15
C ALA A 170 -8.70 -13.27 0.08
N GLU A 171 -9.69 -13.80 0.80
CA GLU A 171 -10.91 -13.08 1.14
C GLU A 171 -10.65 -11.84 2.01
N ALA A 172 -9.86 -11.99 3.08
CA ALA A 172 -9.51 -10.89 3.97
C ALA A 172 -8.79 -9.76 3.22
N VAL A 173 -7.82 -10.09 2.36
CA VAL A 173 -7.10 -9.12 1.54
C VAL A 173 -8.03 -8.43 0.54
N ARG A 174 -8.99 -9.15 -0.07
CA ARG A 174 -9.98 -8.54 -0.97
C ARG A 174 -10.91 -7.57 -0.26
N ASN A 175 -11.35 -7.91 0.95
CA ASN A 175 -12.20 -7.02 1.75
C ASN A 175 -11.46 -5.72 2.08
N ASP A 176 -10.19 -5.81 2.50
CA ASP A 176 -9.34 -4.65 2.72
C ASP A 176 -9.10 -3.83 1.44
N ALA A 177 -8.91 -4.49 0.29
CA ALA A 177 -8.75 -3.82 -1.00
C ALA A 177 -10.01 -3.04 -1.38
N ALA A 178 -11.20 -3.62 -1.17
CA ALA A 178 -12.47 -2.97 -1.42
C ALA A 178 -12.70 -1.76 -0.49
N ASP A 179 -12.27 -1.86 0.77
CA ASP A 179 -12.27 -0.73 1.71
C ASP A 179 -11.38 0.41 1.21
N LEU A 180 -10.17 0.09 0.74
CA LEU A 180 -9.26 1.07 0.14
C LEU A 180 -9.82 1.70 -1.13
N GLU A 181 -10.42 0.91 -2.02
CA GLU A 181 -11.01 1.42 -3.26
C GLU A 181 -12.12 2.42 -2.96
N ARG A 182 -12.99 2.14 -1.98
CA ARG A 182 -13.99 3.10 -1.49
C ARG A 182 -13.34 4.41 -1.01
N ALA A 183 -12.21 4.31 -0.29
CA ALA A 183 -11.48 5.48 0.18
C ALA A 183 -10.83 6.28 -0.96
N VAL A 184 -10.19 5.62 -1.94
CA VAL A 184 -9.54 6.24 -3.12
C VAL A 184 -10.55 6.92 -4.06
N LEU A 185 -11.73 6.32 -4.21
CA LEU A 185 -12.82 6.88 -5.01
C LEU A 185 -13.48 8.09 -4.34
N CYS A 186 -13.20 8.35 -3.06
CA CYS A 186 -13.70 9.52 -2.38
C CYS A 186 -12.93 10.79 -2.82
N PRO A 187 -13.60 11.82 -3.39
CA PRO A 187 -12.95 12.97 -4.04
C PRO A 187 -11.94 13.75 -3.18
N ALA A 188 -12.07 13.67 -1.85
CA ALA A 188 -11.19 14.39 -0.94
C ALA A 188 -9.97 13.56 -0.46
N ALA A 189 -9.94 12.24 -0.72
CA ALA A 189 -8.71 11.44 -0.64
C ALA A 189 -7.75 11.71 -1.82
N ARG A 190 -8.28 12.18 -2.97
CA ARG A 190 -7.49 12.56 -4.16
C ARG A 190 -6.75 13.89 -4.05
N ARG A 191 -6.89 14.60 -2.93
CA ARG A 191 -6.28 15.92 -2.73
C ARG A 191 -5.42 15.94 -1.47
N PHE A 192 -4.32 15.19 -1.48
CA PHE A 192 -3.13 15.70 -0.82
C PHE A 192 -2.51 16.75 -1.77
N PRO A 193 -2.44 18.03 -1.38
CA PRO A 193 -1.81 19.01 -2.25
C PRO A 193 -0.32 18.67 -2.39
N PRO A 194 0.32 18.92 -3.55
CA PRO A 194 1.75 19.17 -3.52
C PRO A 194 1.96 20.33 -2.54
N ALA A 195 2.83 20.13 -1.54
CA ALA A 195 3.09 21.18 -0.57
C ALA A 195 3.42 22.48 -1.29
N ARG A 196 2.77 23.57 -0.84
CA ARG A 196 3.05 24.91 -1.36
C ARG A 196 4.56 25.14 -1.32
N PRO A 197 5.17 25.70 -2.37
CA PRO A 197 6.50 26.26 -2.25
C PRO A 197 6.44 27.34 -1.17
N GLN A 198 7.20 27.17 -0.10
CA GLN A 198 7.40 28.26 0.87
C GLN A 198 8.31 29.30 0.20
N GLY A 199 7.69 30.37 -0.27
CA GLY A 199 8.36 31.54 -0.82
C GLY A 199 7.35 32.46 -1.48
N GLY A 200 6.87 33.45 -0.74
CA GLY A 200 6.03 34.51 -1.30
C GLY A 200 4.95 34.97 -0.33
N VAL A 201 5.21 36.11 0.33
CA VAL A 201 4.15 36.95 0.90
C VAL A 201 3.31 37.45 -0.25
N GLU A 202 2.06 37.00 -0.39
CA GLU A 202 1.05 37.80 -1.10
C GLU A 202 -0.39 37.38 -0.76
N LYS A 203 -1.26 38.37 -0.87
CA LYS A 203 -2.56 38.51 -0.22
C LYS A 203 -3.57 37.45 -0.65
N ALA A 204 -4.52 37.21 0.25
CA ALA A 204 -5.72 36.45 -0.03
C ALA A 204 -6.52 37.08 -1.17
N ASP A 205 -6.82 36.28 -2.19
CA ASP A 205 -8.04 36.42 -3.00
C ASP A 205 -8.62 35.02 -3.19
N LEU A 206 -9.78 34.80 -2.56
CA LEU A 206 -10.62 33.63 -2.75
C LEU A 206 -11.30 33.77 -4.11
N VAL A 207 -11.00 32.87 -5.05
CA VAL A 207 -11.89 32.58 -6.19
C VAL A 207 -12.02 31.06 -6.29
N CYS A 208 -13.09 30.52 -5.70
CA CYS A 208 -13.62 29.21 -6.08
C CYS A 208 -14.80 29.47 -7.00
N ALA A 209 -14.54 29.43 -8.30
CA ALA A 209 -15.57 29.47 -9.33
C ALA A 209 -15.81 28.05 -9.86
N GLY A 210 -17.04 27.57 -9.71
CA GLY A 210 -17.68 26.69 -10.70
C GLY A 210 -17.84 25.21 -10.36
N CYS A 211 -19.06 24.71 -10.67
CA CYS A 211 -19.57 23.33 -10.70
C CYS A 211 -20.04 22.79 -9.33
N CYS A 212 -21.33 22.73 -8.97
CA CYS A 212 -22.64 22.71 -9.65
C CYS A 212 -23.65 23.41 -8.71
N GLY A 213 -24.67 24.18 -9.08
CA GLY A 213 -25.68 23.96 -10.11
C GLY A 213 -27.08 23.98 -9.45
N HIS A 214 -27.70 25.16 -9.41
CA HIS A 214 -29.15 25.43 -9.29
C HIS A 214 -29.91 25.01 -8.02
N PHE A 215 -30.22 26.00 -7.16
CA PHE A 215 -31.57 26.12 -6.60
C PHE A 215 -31.98 27.60 -6.58
N LEU A 216 -33.18 27.85 -7.09
CA LEU A 216 -33.75 29.14 -7.46
C LEU A 216 -33.95 30.04 -6.23
N LEU A 217 -33.49 31.30 -6.34
CA LEU A 217 -34.01 32.42 -5.58
C LEU A 217 -35.33 32.87 -6.20
N GLY A 218 -36.35 33.04 -5.37
CA GLY A 218 -37.54 33.81 -5.66
C GLY A 218 -37.83 34.72 -4.47
N GLU A 219 -37.34 35.96 -4.55
CA GLU A 219 -37.74 37.07 -3.70
C GLU A 219 -39.20 37.48 -4.01
N HIS A 220 -39.95 37.96 -3.02
CA HIS A 220 -40.42 39.35 -3.00
C HIS A 220 -41.37 39.64 -1.82
N ARG A 221 -40.98 40.70 -1.08
CA ARG A 221 -41.76 41.60 -0.20
C ARG A 221 -42.08 41.15 1.22
#